data_AF-A0A1Y3KJA0-F1
#
_entry.id   AF-A0A1Y3KJA0-F1
#
_cell.length_a   1.000
_cell.length_b   1.000
_cell.length_c   1.000
_cell.angle_alpha   90.00
_cell.angle_beta   90.00
_cell.angle_gamma   90.00
#
_symmetry.space_group_name_H-M   'P 1'
#
loop_
_entity.id
_entity.type
_entity.pdbx_description
1 polymer ?
#
loop_
_entity_poly.entity_id
_entity_poly.type
_entity_poly.pdbx_seq_one_letter_code
_entity_poly.pdbx_strand_id
1 'polypeptide(L)'
;MHDLSSRLRLGALALGMLVTTLAVASDETQLVESINGYRSQSQRCAEQVSLELPPLASDPRLVLPANGVGDLQQALVKASYPMVSVQAISLSGPRDAAAAMKAIQESFCKVVLDPQFVDVGVSREGRDWRIVLARPLLSAKLAESQVEGQKLLDAINSARAQPRQCGAQAYAASAPLAWNTTLAEASQGHTRAMANGNFFDHRDRDGRMPGDRAELQGYSYQLIGENIAAGQDNVRKVVDGWLASAGHCANLMNPQFKELGAAYAVDPKSDAGIYWTAMFGTK
;
A
#
# COMPACT_ATOMS: atom_id res chain seq x y z
N MET A 1 48.40 34.72 59.15
CA MET A 1 48.12 35.13 57.76
C MET A 1 47.89 33.89 56.93
N HIS A 2 46.63 33.50 56.71
CA HIS A 2 46.24 32.70 55.54
C HIS A 2 44.75 32.90 55.30
N ASP A 3 44.45 33.35 54.10
CA ASP A 3 43.18 33.89 53.61
C ASP A 3 42.43 32.77 52.86
N LEU A 4 41.15 32.54 53.19
CA LEU A 4 40.28 31.58 52.49
C LEU A 4 39.31 32.37 51.59
N SER A 5 39.55 32.36 50.28
CA SER A 5 38.66 32.93 49.27
C SER A 5 37.58 31.92 48.88
N SER A 6 36.33 32.24 49.20
CA SER A 6 35.12 31.54 48.73
C SER A 6 34.66 32.13 47.39
N ARG A 7 34.55 31.31 46.34
CA ARG A 7 33.96 31.69 45.05
C ARG A 7 32.56 31.10 44.93
N LEU A 8 31.53 31.95 45.06
CA LEU A 8 30.16 31.67 44.66
C LEU A 8 30.08 31.59 43.12
N ARG A 9 29.55 30.48 42.58
CA ARG A 9 29.13 30.38 41.17
C ARG A 9 27.60 30.53 41.11
N LEU A 10 27.11 31.63 40.54
CA LEU A 10 25.70 31.75 40.11
C LEU A 10 25.53 31.00 38.79
N GLY A 11 24.72 29.94 38.77
CA GLY A 11 24.24 29.30 37.56
C GLY A 11 22.95 29.95 37.09
N ALA A 12 22.95 30.56 35.90
CA ALA A 12 21.74 31.05 35.25
C ALA A 12 21.08 29.87 34.51
N LEU A 13 19.88 29.46 34.94
CA LEU A 13 19.01 28.57 34.18
C LEU A 13 18.30 29.38 33.09
N ALA A 14 18.68 29.16 31.83
CA ALA A 14 17.91 29.61 30.68
C ALA A 14 16.77 28.60 30.41
N LEU A 15 15.53 29.02 30.63
CA LEU A 15 14.33 28.25 30.35
C LEU A 15 13.96 28.42 28.86
N GLY A 16 14.38 27.48 28.01
CA GLY A 16 14.02 27.46 26.59
C GLY A 16 12.62 26.88 26.39
N MET A 17 11.68 27.70 25.90
CA MET A 17 10.38 27.22 25.39
C MET A 17 10.61 26.47 24.07
N LEU A 18 10.38 25.15 24.06
CA LEU A 18 10.20 24.40 22.82
C LEU A 18 8.78 24.62 22.30
N VAL A 19 8.65 25.33 21.17
CA VAL A 19 7.41 25.36 20.39
C VAL A 19 7.44 24.15 19.45
N THR A 20 6.61 23.15 19.73
CA THR A 20 6.40 22.01 18.82
C THR A 20 5.38 22.38 17.76
N THR A 21 5.84 22.71 16.55
CA THR A 21 4.97 22.89 15.38
C THR A 21 4.52 21.50 14.88
N LEU A 22 3.23 21.20 14.96
CA LEU A 22 2.64 20.04 14.26
C LEU A 22 2.59 20.39 12.76
N ALA A 23 3.35 19.66 11.94
CA ALA A 23 3.28 19.79 10.49
C ALA A 23 1.94 19.19 10.00
N VAL A 24 1.06 20.03 9.45
CA VAL A 24 -0.16 19.57 8.79
C VAL A 24 0.23 18.96 7.44
N ALA A 25 -0.27 17.76 7.13
CA ALA A 25 -0.04 17.14 5.83
C ALA A 25 -0.57 18.04 4.70
N SER A 26 0.12 18.08 3.55
CA SER A 26 -0.33 18.90 2.43
C SER A 26 -1.67 18.38 1.87
N ASP A 27 -2.40 19.27 1.19
CA ASP A 27 -3.67 18.94 0.54
C ASP A 27 -3.51 17.79 -0.50
N GLU A 28 -2.37 17.69 -1.16
CA GLU A 28 -2.04 16.59 -2.07
C GLU A 28 -1.88 15.27 -1.33
N THR A 29 -1.17 15.26 -0.20
CA THR A 29 -1.02 14.07 0.66
C THR A 29 -2.37 13.62 1.21
N GLN A 30 -3.17 14.55 1.74
CA GLN A 30 -4.51 14.25 2.25
C GLN A 30 -5.43 13.69 1.15
N LEU A 31 -5.31 14.15 -0.09
CA LEU A 31 -6.08 13.62 -1.21
C LEU A 31 -5.67 12.19 -1.55
N VAL A 32 -4.36 11.89 -1.56
CA VAL A 32 -3.88 10.51 -1.75
C VAL A 32 -4.41 9.58 -0.65
N GLU A 33 -4.33 10.01 0.61
CA GLU A 33 -4.88 9.25 1.75
C GLU A 33 -6.39 9.01 1.60
N SER A 34 -7.14 10.02 1.14
CA SER A 34 -8.58 9.92 0.90
C SER A 34 -8.92 8.96 -0.25
N ILE A 35 -8.16 8.99 -1.35
CA ILE A 35 -8.32 8.06 -2.47
C ILE A 35 -8.04 6.62 -1.99
N ASN A 36 -6.97 6.43 -1.21
CA ASN A 36 -6.59 5.14 -0.65
C ASN A 36 -7.63 4.61 0.35
N GLY A 37 -8.16 5.46 1.21
CA GLY A 37 -9.28 5.13 2.10
C GLY A 37 -10.52 4.70 1.31
N TYR A 38 -10.86 5.41 0.23
CA TYR A 38 -11.98 5.06 -0.64
C TYR A 38 -11.79 3.71 -1.34
N ARG A 39 -10.57 3.44 -1.83
CA ARG A 39 -10.19 2.16 -2.47
C ARG A 39 -10.20 0.96 -1.51
N SER A 40 -9.94 1.19 -0.22
CA SER A 40 -9.84 0.13 0.80
C SER A 40 -11.17 -0.52 1.22
N GLN A 41 -12.26 -0.22 0.53
CA GLN A 41 -13.59 -0.75 0.83
C GLN A 41 -14.30 -1.07 -0.48
N SER A 42 -15.25 -2.00 -0.46
CA SER A 42 -16.13 -2.22 -1.63
C SER A 42 -16.98 -0.98 -1.88
N GLN A 43 -16.73 -0.29 -2.99
CA GLN A 43 -17.49 0.89 -3.40
C GLN A 43 -18.47 0.57 -4.51
N ARG A 44 -19.65 1.19 -4.46
CA ARG A 44 -20.54 1.27 -5.62
C ARG A 44 -20.10 2.43 -6.50
N CYS A 45 -19.75 2.15 -7.74
CA CYS A 45 -19.36 3.16 -8.73
C CYS A 45 -20.15 2.92 -10.01
N ALA A 46 -21.04 3.85 -10.35
CA ALA A 46 -22.08 3.64 -11.35
C ALA A 46 -22.87 2.33 -11.07
N GLU A 47 -23.01 1.45 -12.05
CA GLU A 47 -23.74 0.18 -11.93
C GLU A 47 -22.87 -1.00 -11.42
N GLN A 48 -21.61 -0.74 -11.05
CA GLN A 48 -20.66 -1.78 -10.65
C GLN A 48 -20.29 -1.65 -9.17
N VAL A 49 -20.06 -2.79 -8.53
CA VAL A 49 -19.45 -2.88 -7.19
C VAL A 49 -17.97 -3.19 -7.40
N SER A 50 -17.10 -2.30 -6.93
CA SER A 50 -15.67 -2.54 -6.88
C SER A 50 -15.31 -3.50 -5.75
N LEU A 51 -14.26 -4.29 -5.96
CA LEU A 51 -13.61 -5.04 -4.91
C LEU A 51 -12.80 -4.09 -4.03
N GLU A 52 -12.46 -4.52 -2.81
CA GLU A 52 -11.45 -3.81 -2.02
C GLU A 52 -10.12 -3.83 -2.79
N LEU A 53 -9.53 -2.65 -2.96
CA LEU A 53 -8.27 -2.49 -3.67
C LEU A 53 -7.15 -2.06 -2.71
N PRO A 54 -5.92 -2.55 -2.93
CA PRO A 54 -4.75 -1.99 -2.29
C PRO A 54 -4.62 -0.49 -2.57
N PRO A 55 -4.01 0.26 -1.64
CA PRO A 55 -3.76 1.68 -1.84
C PRO A 55 -2.74 1.92 -2.95
N LEU A 56 -2.90 3.08 -3.60
CA LEU A 56 -1.95 3.63 -4.54
C LEU A 56 -0.71 4.13 -3.81
N ALA A 57 0.47 3.83 -4.34
CA ALA A 57 1.74 4.33 -3.84
C ALA A 57 2.08 5.68 -4.48
N SER A 58 2.45 6.67 -3.67
CA SER A 58 2.93 7.94 -4.19
C SER A 58 4.27 7.77 -4.90
N ASP A 59 4.37 8.22 -6.16
CA ASP A 59 5.62 8.26 -6.92
C ASP A 59 5.92 9.70 -7.37
N PRO A 60 7.06 10.30 -6.97
CA PRO A 60 7.39 11.68 -7.30
C PRO A 60 7.52 11.93 -8.81
N ARG A 61 7.79 10.88 -9.62
CA ARG A 61 7.86 11.00 -11.09
C ARG A 61 6.49 11.19 -11.73
N LEU A 62 5.41 10.87 -11.01
CA LEU A 62 4.03 11.08 -11.43
C LEU A 62 3.48 12.45 -11.01
N VAL A 63 4.21 13.23 -10.21
CA VAL A 63 3.83 14.59 -9.80
C VAL A 63 4.13 15.55 -10.96
N LEU A 64 3.18 15.62 -11.91
CA LEU A 64 3.27 16.47 -13.09
C LEU A 64 2.53 17.80 -12.89
N PRO A 65 2.88 18.91 -13.58
CA PRO A 65 2.23 20.21 -13.39
C PRO A 65 0.70 20.17 -13.52
N ALA A 66 0.00 20.84 -12.61
CA ALA A 66 -1.48 20.82 -12.52
C ALA A 66 -2.15 21.40 -13.78
N ASN A 67 -1.56 22.44 -14.34
CA ASN A 67 -1.97 23.10 -15.59
C ASN A 67 -1.24 22.57 -16.84
N GLY A 68 -0.53 21.45 -16.74
CA GLY A 68 0.31 20.94 -17.82
C GLY A 68 -0.48 20.62 -19.09
N VAL A 69 -0.32 21.44 -20.13
CA VAL A 69 -0.88 21.22 -21.47
C VAL A 69 0.17 20.47 -22.29
N GLY A 70 -0.04 19.18 -22.55
CA GLY A 70 0.94 18.38 -23.28
C GLY A 70 0.67 16.87 -23.23
N ASP A 71 1.49 16.14 -23.98
CA ASP A 71 1.43 14.67 -24.06
C ASP A 71 1.89 14.04 -22.73
N LEU A 72 0.97 13.36 -22.06
CA LEU A 72 1.19 12.67 -20.78
C LEU A 72 2.28 11.59 -20.89
N GLN A 73 2.34 10.88 -22.01
CA GLN A 73 3.33 9.84 -22.26
C GLN A 73 4.73 10.44 -22.41
N GLN A 74 4.87 11.54 -23.14
CA GLN A 74 6.17 12.22 -23.24
C GLN A 74 6.66 12.77 -21.89
N ALA A 75 5.76 13.32 -21.07
CA ALA A 75 6.10 13.80 -19.74
C ALA A 75 6.65 12.67 -18.85
N LEU A 76 6.06 11.48 -18.92
CA LEU A 76 6.50 10.32 -18.14
C LEU A 76 7.79 9.68 -18.67
N VAL A 77 8.01 9.68 -19.99
CA VAL A 77 9.31 9.29 -20.57
C VAL A 77 10.41 10.24 -20.06
N LYS A 78 10.16 11.54 -20.04
CA LYS A 78 11.11 12.53 -19.50
C LYS A 78 11.35 12.33 -18.00
N ALA A 79 10.32 11.97 -17.25
CA ALA A 79 10.43 11.63 -15.82
C ALA A 79 11.09 10.26 -15.58
N SER A 80 11.46 9.52 -16.62
CA SER A 80 12.00 8.15 -16.53
C SER A 80 11.09 7.22 -15.73
N TYR A 81 9.77 7.35 -15.91
CA TYR A 81 8.80 6.43 -15.34
C TYR A 81 8.53 5.28 -16.33
N PRO A 82 8.92 4.04 -16.01
CA PRO A 82 8.73 2.91 -16.91
C PRO A 82 7.26 2.47 -16.84
N MET A 83 6.40 2.97 -17.73
CA MET A 83 4.96 2.70 -17.71
C MET A 83 4.52 1.59 -18.66
N VAL A 84 3.47 0.89 -18.27
CA VAL A 84 2.64 0.06 -19.15
C VAL A 84 1.33 0.79 -19.48
N SER A 85 0.69 1.40 -18.48
CA SER A 85 -0.50 2.24 -18.66
C SER A 85 -0.46 3.46 -17.74
N VAL A 86 -1.14 4.53 -18.14
CA VAL A 86 -1.27 5.78 -17.38
C VAL A 86 -2.60 6.45 -17.70
N GLN A 87 -3.22 7.07 -16.69
CA GLN A 87 -4.35 7.97 -16.85
C GLN A 87 -4.18 9.22 -15.97
N ALA A 88 -4.68 10.36 -16.44
CA ALA A 88 -4.68 11.60 -15.67
C ALA A 88 -6.11 12.13 -15.50
N ILE A 89 -6.45 12.50 -14.27
CA ILE A 89 -7.65 13.26 -13.91
C ILE A 89 -7.23 14.70 -13.70
N SER A 90 -7.93 15.63 -14.34
CA SER A 90 -7.76 17.07 -14.13
C SER A 90 -9.04 17.63 -13.53
N LEU A 91 -8.92 18.35 -12.41
CA LEU A 91 -10.05 18.99 -11.74
C LEU A 91 -9.77 20.49 -11.62
N SER A 92 -10.75 21.30 -12.00
CA SER A 92 -10.72 22.74 -11.77
C SER A 92 -11.83 23.12 -10.79
N GLY A 93 -11.49 23.83 -9.72
CA GLY A 93 -12.44 24.34 -8.75
C GLY A 93 -12.35 23.78 -7.33
N PRO A 94 -11.98 22.52 -7.04
CA PRO A 94 -11.85 22.08 -5.64
C PRO A 94 -10.89 22.96 -4.84
N ARG A 95 -11.31 23.35 -3.62
CA ARG A 95 -10.55 24.28 -2.76
C ARG A 95 -9.59 23.57 -1.80
N ASP A 96 -9.79 22.28 -1.59
CA ASP A 96 -9.07 21.43 -0.64
C ASP A 96 -9.19 19.96 -1.07
N ALA A 97 -8.47 19.08 -0.37
CA ALA A 97 -8.48 17.63 -0.62
C ALA A 97 -9.89 17.01 -0.54
N ALA A 98 -10.71 17.45 0.42
CA ALA A 98 -12.06 16.90 0.62
C ALA A 98 -12.99 17.22 -0.57
N ALA A 99 -12.97 18.46 -1.06
CA ALA A 99 -13.72 18.85 -2.25
C ALA A 99 -13.21 18.13 -3.51
N ALA A 100 -11.89 17.90 -3.62
CA ALA A 100 -11.31 17.17 -4.74
C ALA A 100 -11.75 15.70 -4.71
N MET A 101 -11.69 15.06 -3.54
CA MET A 101 -12.14 13.68 -3.36
C MET A 101 -13.63 13.52 -3.71
N LYS A 102 -14.48 14.47 -3.30
CA LYS A 102 -15.90 14.46 -3.68
C LYS A 102 -16.09 14.47 -5.20
N ALA A 103 -15.37 15.34 -5.91
CA ALA A 103 -15.42 15.39 -7.38
C ALA A 103 -14.93 14.08 -8.03
N ILE A 104 -13.90 13.46 -7.45
CA ILE A 104 -13.42 12.14 -7.88
C ILE A 104 -14.49 11.07 -7.72
N GLN A 105 -15.16 11.01 -6.57
CA GLN A 105 -16.22 10.02 -6.31
C GLN A 105 -17.39 10.16 -7.29
N GLU A 106 -17.78 11.39 -7.61
CA GLU A 106 -18.92 11.66 -8.49
C GLU A 106 -18.62 11.38 -9.97
N SER A 107 -17.42 11.73 -10.45
CA SER A 107 -17.13 11.75 -11.90
C SER A 107 -16.03 10.80 -12.35
N PHE A 108 -15.15 10.37 -11.44
CA PHE A 108 -13.93 9.63 -11.78
C PHE A 108 -13.75 8.35 -10.95
N CYS A 109 -14.80 7.88 -10.27
CA CYS A 109 -14.72 6.68 -9.44
C CYS A 109 -14.22 5.46 -10.22
N LYS A 110 -14.57 5.33 -11.50
CA LYS A 110 -14.11 4.21 -12.35
C LYS A 110 -12.61 4.19 -12.53
N VAL A 111 -11.96 5.36 -12.57
CA VAL A 111 -10.52 5.49 -12.76
C VAL A 111 -9.79 5.18 -11.44
N VAL A 112 -10.24 5.79 -10.34
CA VAL A 112 -9.60 5.57 -9.04
C VAL A 112 -9.93 4.21 -8.42
N LEU A 113 -10.92 3.49 -8.94
CA LEU A 113 -11.25 2.10 -8.59
C LEU A 113 -10.84 1.12 -9.68
N ASP A 114 -10.03 1.54 -10.64
CA ASP A 114 -9.44 0.61 -11.60
C ASP A 114 -8.30 -0.16 -10.90
N PRO A 115 -8.36 -1.51 -10.84
CA PRO A 115 -7.32 -2.32 -10.23
C PRO A 115 -5.98 -2.25 -10.97
N GLN A 116 -5.95 -1.74 -12.20
CA GLN A 116 -4.71 -1.66 -12.98
C GLN A 116 -3.71 -0.62 -12.45
N PHE A 117 -4.23 0.42 -11.78
CA PHE A 117 -3.41 1.51 -11.29
C PHE A 117 -2.99 1.31 -9.85
N VAL A 118 -1.72 1.63 -9.60
CA VAL A 118 -1.00 1.27 -8.38
C VAL A 118 -0.01 2.28 -7.90
N ASP A 119 0.44 3.16 -8.80
CA ASP A 119 1.17 4.36 -8.43
C ASP A 119 0.29 5.59 -8.69
N VAL A 120 0.45 6.63 -7.86
CA VAL A 120 -0.26 7.90 -7.98
C VAL A 120 0.69 9.08 -7.82
N GLY A 121 0.48 10.14 -8.60
CA GLY A 121 1.04 11.46 -8.37
C GLY A 121 -0.07 12.49 -8.29
N VAL A 122 -0.03 13.35 -7.28
CA VAL A 122 -0.99 14.45 -7.12
C VAL A 122 -0.23 15.76 -7.13
N SER A 123 -0.71 16.71 -7.91
CA SER A 123 -0.22 18.09 -7.91
C SER A 123 -1.40 19.06 -7.89
N ARG A 124 -1.14 20.27 -7.38
CA ARG A 124 -2.11 21.34 -7.30
C ARG A 124 -1.47 22.68 -7.60
N GLU A 125 -2.17 23.51 -8.37
CA GLU A 125 -1.83 24.92 -8.58
C GLU A 125 -3.12 25.76 -8.43
N GLY A 126 -3.22 26.52 -7.34
CA GLY A 126 -4.43 27.27 -7.02
C GLY A 126 -5.65 26.36 -6.81
N ARG A 127 -6.59 26.35 -7.76
CA ARG A 127 -7.79 25.49 -7.76
C ARG A 127 -7.74 24.38 -8.81
N ASP A 128 -6.63 24.27 -9.53
CA ASP A 128 -6.41 23.24 -10.53
C ASP A 128 -5.63 22.10 -9.90
N TRP A 129 -6.12 20.89 -10.10
CA TRP A 129 -5.56 19.66 -9.56
C TRP A 129 -5.28 18.69 -10.69
N ARG A 130 -4.17 17.96 -10.58
CA ARG A 130 -3.88 16.84 -11.46
C ARG A 130 -3.56 15.61 -10.63
N ILE A 131 -4.27 14.52 -10.92
CA ILE A 131 -4.09 13.21 -10.32
C ILE A 131 -3.67 12.27 -11.44
N VAL A 132 -2.43 11.80 -11.42
CA VAL A 132 -1.88 10.85 -12.39
C VAL A 132 -1.85 9.47 -11.75
N LEU A 133 -2.56 8.52 -12.34
CA LEU A 133 -2.57 7.12 -11.94
C LEU A 133 -1.80 6.30 -12.97
N ALA A 134 -0.94 5.38 -12.53
CA ALA A 134 -0.09 4.64 -13.45
C ALA A 134 0.15 3.17 -13.04
N ARG A 135 0.49 2.36 -14.04
CA ARG A 135 0.99 1.00 -13.93
C ARG A 135 2.44 0.92 -14.43
N PRO A 136 3.41 0.54 -13.59
CA PRO A 136 4.81 0.46 -14.00
C PRO A 136 5.14 -0.86 -14.75
N LEU A 137 6.25 -0.89 -15.49
CA LEU A 137 6.85 -2.08 -16.09
C LEU A 137 7.75 -2.77 -15.04
N LEU A 138 7.34 -3.96 -14.60
CA LEU A 138 7.84 -4.60 -13.38
C LEU A 138 9.00 -5.60 -13.58
N SER A 139 9.14 -6.18 -14.77
CA SER A 139 10.04 -7.31 -15.04
C SER A 139 11.54 -7.00 -14.87
N ALA A 140 11.94 -5.73 -14.91
CA ALA A 140 13.34 -5.34 -14.78
C ALA A 140 13.82 -5.15 -13.33
N LYS A 141 12.93 -5.24 -12.33
CA LYS A 141 13.20 -4.75 -10.96
C LYS A 141 13.21 -5.83 -9.87
N LEU A 142 12.58 -6.98 -10.09
CA LEU A 142 12.32 -7.97 -9.03
C LEU A 142 13.15 -9.25 -9.19
N ALA A 143 13.64 -9.77 -8.06
CA ALA A 143 14.37 -11.05 -7.95
C ALA A 143 13.39 -12.24 -7.85
N GLU A 144 13.87 -13.49 -7.83
CA GLU A 144 13.01 -14.68 -7.78
C GLU A 144 11.94 -14.65 -6.66
N SER A 145 10.78 -15.26 -6.93
CA SER A 145 9.58 -15.20 -6.06
C SER A 145 9.85 -15.59 -4.60
N GLN A 146 10.70 -16.59 -4.36
CA GLN A 146 11.07 -17.02 -3.00
C GLN A 146 11.89 -15.95 -2.26
N VAL A 147 12.79 -15.26 -2.95
CA VAL A 147 13.63 -14.20 -2.36
C VAL A 147 12.78 -13.00 -1.95
N GLU A 148 11.86 -12.58 -2.83
CA GLU A 148 10.92 -11.50 -2.52
C GLU A 148 9.90 -11.91 -1.45
N GLY A 149 9.46 -13.18 -1.43
CA GLY A 149 8.63 -13.73 -0.36
C GLY A 149 9.30 -13.66 1.01
N GLN A 150 10.59 -13.98 1.10
CA GLN A 150 11.34 -13.85 2.36
C GLN A 150 11.49 -12.38 2.79
N LYS A 151 11.79 -11.47 1.87
CA LYS A 151 11.81 -10.03 2.17
C LYS A 151 10.45 -9.54 2.69
N LEU A 152 9.36 -10.06 2.13
CA LEU A 152 8.00 -9.75 2.56
C LEU A 152 7.74 -10.25 3.98
N LEU A 153 8.17 -11.47 4.33
CA LEU A 153 8.14 -11.97 5.69
C LEU A 153 8.89 -11.04 6.66
N ASP A 154 10.11 -10.63 6.31
CA ASP A 154 10.94 -9.78 7.17
C ASP A 154 10.29 -8.40 7.40
N ALA A 155 9.70 -7.81 6.36
CA ALA A 155 8.98 -6.55 6.44
C ALA A 155 7.70 -6.67 7.30
N ILE A 156 6.94 -7.77 7.16
CA ILE A 156 5.77 -8.06 8.01
C ILE A 156 6.19 -8.24 9.47
N ASN A 157 7.26 -8.99 9.73
CA ASN A 157 7.76 -9.18 11.10
C ASN A 157 8.24 -7.87 11.73
N SER A 158 8.86 -6.98 10.94
CA SER A 158 9.21 -5.64 11.38
C SER A 158 7.97 -4.79 11.72
N ALA A 159 6.88 -4.94 10.95
CA ALA A 159 5.62 -4.28 11.24
C ALA A 159 4.95 -4.83 12.52
N ARG A 160 4.96 -6.16 12.69
CA ARG A 160 4.41 -6.88 13.86
C ARG A 160 5.13 -6.58 15.17
N ALA A 161 6.42 -6.25 15.11
CA ALA A 161 7.21 -5.90 16.30
C ALA A 161 6.79 -4.59 17.00
N GLN A 162 5.84 -3.84 16.43
CA GLN A 162 5.36 -2.57 16.96
C GLN A 162 3.85 -2.63 17.19
N PRO A 163 3.30 -1.95 18.22
CA PRO A 163 1.87 -1.72 18.32
C PRO A 163 1.34 -0.98 17.08
N ARG A 164 0.14 -1.34 16.61
CA ARG A 164 -0.48 -0.75 15.43
C ARG A 164 -1.95 -0.46 15.66
N GLN A 165 -2.43 0.60 15.02
CA GLN A 165 -3.84 0.93 14.94
C GLN A 165 -4.35 0.47 13.56
N CYS A 166 -5.20 -0.55 13.52
CA CYS A 166 -5.80 -1.08 12.30
C CYS A 166 -7.26 -0.61 12.21
N GLY A 167 -7.49 0.50 11.50
CA GLY A 167 -8.78 1.18 11.51
C GLY A 167 -9.15 1.65 12.93
N ALA A 168 -10.31 1.21 13.44
CA ALA A 168 -10.75 1.54 14.81
C ALA A 168 -10.13 0.64 15.89
N GLN A 169 -9.45 -0.45 15.53
CA GLN A 169 -8.95 -1.43 16.48
C GLN A 169 -7.44 -1.27 16.75
N ALA A 170 -7.07 -1.21 18.02
CA ALA A 170 -5.67 -1.24 18.46
C ALA A 170 -5.17 -2.67 18.60
N TYR A 171 -3.96 -2.93 18.12
CA TYR A 171 -3.23 -4.19 18.28
C TYR A 171 -1.91 -3.92 18.99
N ALA A 172 -1.58 -4.76 19.97
CA ALA A 172 -0.25 -4.78 20.57
C ALA A 172 0.79 -5.32 19.55
N ALA A 173 2.07 -5.20 19.89
CA ALA A 173 3.11 -5.90 19.14
C ALA A 173 2.87 -7.42 19.20
N SER A 174 3.04 -8.09 18.06
CA SER A 174 2.80 -9.52 17.88
C SER A 174 4.10 -10.26 17.60
N ALA A 175 4.17 -11.53 18.01
CA ALA A 175 5.34 -12.37 17.78
C ALA A 175 5.67 -12.51 16.28
N PRO A 176 6.95 -12.64 15.89
CA PRO A 176 7.31 -12.84 14.50
C PRO A 176 6.74 -14.16 13.96
N LEU A 177 6.37 -14.15 12.69
CA LEU A 177 5.95 -15.32 11.93
C LEU A 177 7.17 -16.09 11.43
N ALA A 178 7.05 -17.42 11.35
CA ALA A 178 8.02 -18.30 10.73
C ALA A 178 7.65 -18.56 9.26
N TRP A 179 8.66 -18.72 8.39
CA TRP A 179 8.42 -19.11 7.01
C TRP A 179 7.87 -20.54 6.92
N ASN A 180 6.85 -20.74 6.09
CA ASN A 180 6.29 -22.05 5.77
C ASN A 180 6.24 -22.24 4.24
N THR A 181 6.99 -23.23 3.75
CA THR A 181 7.12 -23.52 2.32
C THR A 181 5.80 -23.94 1.69
N THR A 182 4.97 -24.72 2.39
CA THR A 182 3.67 -25.17 1.87
C THR A 182 2.70 -24.00 1.66
N LEU A 183 2.67 -23.05 2.59
CA LEU A 183 1.91 -21.80 2.43
C LEU A 183 2.47 -20.93 1.29
N ALA A 184 3.78 -20.99 1.05
CA ALA A 184 4.41 -20.24 -0.03
C ALA A 184 4.08 -20.83 -1.40
N GLU A 185 3.99 -22.16 -1.51
CA GLU A 185 3.51 -22.86 -2.71
C GLU A 185 2.04 -22.53 -3.00
N ALA A 186 1.19 -22.52 -1.96
CA ALA A 186 -0.21 -22.09 -2.08
C ALA A 186 -0.32 -20.63 -2.57
N SER A 187 0.50 -19.74 -2.00
CA SER A 187 0.58 -18.34 -2.39
C SER A 187 1.04 -18.20 -3.85
N GLN A 188 2.08 -18.93 -4.25
CA GLN A 188 2.61 -18.89 -5.61
C GLN A 188 1.58 -19.35 -6.64
N GLY A 189 0.84 -20.41 -6.34
CA GLY A 189 -0.26 -20.89 -7.18
C GLY A 189 -1.32 -19.81 -7.38
N HIS A 190 -1.79 -19.19 -6.30
CA HIS A 190 -2.84 -18.16 -6.37
C HIS A 190 -2.36 -16.90 -7.09
N THR A 191 -1.15 -16.43 -6.78
CA THR A 191 -0.62 -15.24 -7.43
C THR A 191 -0.41 -15.44 -8.94
N ARG A 192 0.04 -16.62 -9.37
CA ARG A 192 0.12 -16.96 -10.80
C ARG A 192 -1.26 -17.05 -11.45
N ALA A 193 -2.26 -17.58 -10.73
CA ALA A 193 -3.63 -17.61 -11.22
C ALA A 193 -4.17 -16.19 -11.43
N MET A 194 -4.00 -15.30 -10.46
CA MET A 194 -4.40 -13.89 -10.57
C MET A 194 -3.70 -13.18 -11.74
N ALA A 195 -2.38 -13.38 -11.88
CA ALA A 195 -1.59 -12.80 -12.97
C ALA A 195 -2.06 -13.29 -14.35
N ASN A 196 -2.04 -14.61 -14.57
CA ASN A 196 -2.37 -15.21 -15.88
C ASN A 196 -3.87 -15.09 -16.22
N GLY A 197 -4.71 -15.10 -15.19
CA GLY A 197 -6.16 -15.01 -15.33
C GLY A 197 -6.64 -13.57 -15.45
N ASN A 198 -5.82 -12.57 -15.14
CA ASN A 198 -6.22 -11.18 -15.02
C ASN A 198 -7.43 -10.99 -14.09
N PHE A 199 -7.27 -11.36 -12.81
CA PHE A 199 -8.28 -11.14 -11.78
C PHE A 199 -7.62 -10.87 -10.42
N PHE A 200 -8.36 -10.27 -9.50
CA PHE A 200 -7.88 -9.97 -8.14
C PHE A 200 -8.98 -10.31 -7.13
N ASP A 201 -8.92 -11.50 -6.55
CA ASP A 201 -9.93 -12.02 -5.62
C ASP A 201 -9.29 -13.05 -4.67
N HIS A 202 -9.82 -13.16 -3.46
CA HIS A 202 -9.47 -14.24 -2.51
C HIS A 202 -10.01 -15.59 -2.97
N ARG A 203 -11.08 -15.62 -3.75
CA ARG A 203 -11.65 -16.83 -4.37
C ARG A 203 -11.01 -17.06 -5.74
N ASP A 204 -10.49 -18.26 -5.98
CA ASP A 204 -9.99 -18.61 -7.31
C ASP A 204 -11.15 -18.87 -8.31
N ARG A 205 -10.82 -19.03 -9.60
CA ARG A 205 -11.82 -19.26 -10.65
C ARG A 205 -12.54 -20.60 -10.58
N ASP A 206 -11.98 -21.56 -9.86
CA ASP A 206 -12.63 -22.84 -9.57
C ASP A 206 -13.48 -22.76 -8.30
N GLY A 207 -13.58 -21.58 -7.68
CA GLY A 207 -14.39 -21.29 -6.51
C GLY A 207 -13.70 -21.55 -5.18
N ARG A 208 -12.41 -21.88 -5.15
CA ARG A 208 -11.67 -22.24 -3.93
C ARG A 208 -11.29 -21.01 -3.11
N MET A 209 -11.47 -21.10 -1.81
CA MET A 209 -11.04 -20.11 -0.82
C MET A 209 -9.59 -20.36 -0.37
N PRO A 210 -8.95 -19.43 0.38
CA PRO A 210 -7.57 -19.59 0.82
C PRO A 210 -7.30 -20.90 1.58
N GLY A 211 -8.24 -21.33 2.43
CA GLY A 211 -8.15 -22.59 3.17
C GLY A 211 -8.10 -23.83 2.25
N ASP A 212 -8.98 -23.90 1.25
CA ASP A 212 -9.00 -24.98 0.25
C ASP A 212 -7.67 -25.06 -0.50
N ARG A 213 -7.10 -23.90 -0.89
CA ARG A 213 -5.79 -23.85 -1.57
C ARG A 213 -4.65 -24.31 -0.66
N ALA A 214 -4.69 -23.97 0.62
CA ALA A 214 -3.70 -24.43 1.59
C ALA A 214 -3.78 -25.96 1.79
N GLU A 215 -4.99 -26.51 1.95
CA GLU A 215 -5.24 -27.95 2.08
C GLU A 215 -4.79 -28.74 0.84
N LEU A 216 -5.02 -28.21 -0.36
CA LEU A 216 -4.56 -28.83 -1.61
C LEU A 216 -3.03 -28.91 -1.72
N GLN A 217 -2.30 -27.99 -1.07
CA GLN A 217 -0.84 -28.06 -0.95
C GLN A 217 -0.40 -28.95 0.24
N GLY A 218 -1.33 -29.49 1.02
CA GLY A 218 -1.05 -30.35 2.16
C GLY A 218 -0.86 -29.60 3.49
N TYR A 219 -1.28 -28.34 3.58
CA TYR A 219 -1.26 -27.58 4.83
C TYR A 219 -2.55 -27.79 5.63
N SER A 220 -2.44 -28.41 6.80
CA SER A 220 -3.55 -28.48 7.78
C SER A 220 -3.52 -27.27 8.71
N TYR A 221 -4.66 -26.64 8.95
CA TYR A 221 -4.77 -25.43 9.77
C TYR A 221 -5.95 -25.47 10.75
N GLN A 222 -5.84 -24.71 11.84
CA GLN A 222 -6.98 -24.36 12.70
C GLN A 222 -7.53 -22.98 12.32
N LEU A 223 -6.65 -22.07 11.93
CA LEU A 223 -6.99 -20.77 11.40
C LEU A 223 -6.06 -20.46 10.22
N ILE A 224 -6.64 -19.91 9.17
CA ILE A 224 -5.97 -19.50 7.94
C ILE A 224 -6.34 -18.04 7.66
N GLY A 225 -5.40 -17.27 7.14
CA GLY A 225 -5.61 -15.90 6.68
C GLY A 225 -4.92 -15.68 5.35
N GLU A 226 -5.37 -14.68 4.59
CA GLU A 226 -4.74 -14.28 3.34
C GLU A 226 -4.76 -12.76 3.23
N ASN A 227 -3.61 -12.19 2.86
CA ASN A 227 -3.56 -10.86 2.28
C ASN A 227 -3.12 -10.99 0.81
N ILE A 228 -3.78 -10.25 -0.09
CA ILE A 228 -3.41 -10.13 -1.49
C ILE A 228 -3.09 -8.68 -1.83
N ALA A 229 -2.18 -8.46 -2.77
CA ALA A 229 -1.87 -7.14 -3.30
C ALA A 229 -1.71 -7.22 -4.81
N ALA A 230 -1.94 -6.11 -5.50
CA ALA A 230 -1.94 -6.01 -6.94
C ALA A 230 -1.29 -4.68 -7.32
N GLY A 231 -0.32 -4.78 -8.24
CA GLY A 231 0.48 -3.75 -8.88
C GLY A 231 1.53 -3.01 -8.01
N GLN A 232 1.63 -3.27 -6.70
CA GLN A 232 2.77 -2.77 -5.92
C GLN A 232 4.08 -3.41 -6.41
N ASP A 233 5.04 -2.58 -6.81
CA ASP A 233 6.27 -3.03 -7.49
C ASP A 233 7.42 -3.44 -6.55
N ASN A 234 7.17 -3.50 -5.25
CA ASN A 234 8.14 -3.94 -4.24
C ASN A 234 7.46 -4.24 -2.90
N VAL A 235 8.17 -5.01 -2.06
CA VAL A 235 7.74 -5.42 -0.72
C VAL A 235 7.30 -4.26 0.18
N ARG A 236 8.02 -3.13 0.19
CA ARG A 236 7.69 -2.01 1.08
C ARG A 236 6.29 -1.46 0.74
N LYS A 237 6.03 -1.21 -0.54
CA LYS A 237 4.71 -0.75 -1.01
C LYS A 237 3.60 -1.75 -0.67
N VAL A 238 3.86 -3.05 -0.77
CA VAL A 238 2.90 -4.10 -0.39
C VAL A 238 2.54 -4.02 1.09
N VAL A 239 3.54 -3.97 1.98
CA VAL A 239 3.32 -3.94 3.43
C VAL A 239 2.69 -2.62 3.88
N ASP A 240 3.17 -1.49 3.38
CA ASP A 240 2.58 -0.17 3.66
C ASP A 240 1.10 -0.17 3.23
N GLY A 241 0.80 -0.80 2.10
CA GLY A 241 -0.56 -0.87 1.60
C GLY A 241 -1.49 -1.74 2.45
N TRP A 242 -1.00 -2.89 2.92
CA TRP A 242 -1.74 -3.73 3.86
C TRP A 242 -1.91 -3.08 5.23
N LEU A 243 -0.94 -2.31 5.72
CA LEU A 243 -1.06 -1.59 6.99
C LEU A 243 -2.09 -0.45 6.92
N ALA A 244 -2.29 0.15 5.74
CA ALA A 244 -3.28 1.20 5.54
C ALA A 244 -4.72 0.67 5.41
N SER A 245 -4.92 -0.59 5.03
CA SER A 245 -6.25 -1.24 5.04
C SER A 245 -6.53 -1.85 6.41
N ALA A 246 -7.67 -1.50 7.01
CA ALA A 246 -8.02 -1.99 8.35
C ALA A 246 -8.09 -3.52 8.42
N GLY A 247 -8.66 -4.18 7.41
CA GLY A 247 -8.78 -5.64 7.35
C GLY A 247 -7.44 -6.33 7.16
N HIS A 248 -6.63 -5.87 6.21
CA HIS A 248 -5.30 -6.42 5.96
C HIS A 248 -4.36 -6.19 7.15
N CYS A 249 -4.40 -5.01 7.77
CA CYS A 249 -3.64 -4.69 8.98
C CYS A 249 -4.03 -5.60 10.14
N ALA A 250 -5.33 -5.81 10.36
CA ALA A 250 -5.84 -6.72 11.39
C ALA A 250 -5.34 -8.15 11.18
N ASN A 251 -5.30 -8.63 9.92
CA ASN A 251 -4.75 -9.94 9.58
C ASN A 251 -3.23 -10.02 9.83
N LEU A 252 -2.46 -9.00 9.42
CA LEU A 252 -1.02 -8.91 9.68
C LEU A 252 -0.70 -8.92 11.18
N MET A 253 -1.52 -8.26 11.99
CA MET A 253 -1.29 -8.08 13.43
C MET A 253 -1.92 -9.17 14.29
N ASN A 254 -2.69 -10.09 13.71
CA ASN A 254 -3.36 -11.14 14.47
C ASN A 254 -2.34 -12.03 15.21
N PRO A 255 -2.38 -12.07 16.57
CA PRO A 255 -1.40 -12.79 17.37
C PRO A 255 -1.56 -14.32 17.30
N GLN A 256 -2.66 -14.83 16.74
CA GLN A 256 -2.89 -16.27 16.60
C GLN A 256 -2.02 -16.89 15.49
N PHE A 257 -1.67 -16.12 14.46
CA PHE A 257 -0.80 -16.60 13.39
C PHE A 257 0.63 -16.80 13.85
N LYS A 258 1.23 -17.90 13.37
CA LYS A 258 2.59 -18.32 13.69
C LYS A 258 3.44 -18.50 12.43
N GLU A 259 2.81 -18.77 11.30
CA GLU A 259 3.47 -19.14 10.06
C GLU A 259 3.00 -18.25 8.91
N LEU A 260 3.88 -18.04 7.94
CA LEU A 260 3.61 -17.31 6.71
C LEU A 260 4.31 -17.96 5.53
N GLY A 261 3.61 -18.01 4.40
CA GLY A 261 4.23 -18.20 3.09
C GLY A 261 3.76 -17.09 2.16
N ALA A 262 4.63 -16.63 1.28
CA ALA A 262 4.29 -15.56 0.35
C ALA A 262 4.95 -15.72 -1.02
N ALA A 263 4.34 -15.12 -2.02
CA ALA A 263 4.84 -15.12 -3.37
C ALA A 263 4.39 -13.88 -4.13
N TYR A 264 5.08 -13.61 -5.24
CA TYR A 264 4.62 -12.70 -6.27
C TYR A 264 4.62 -13.37 -7.64
N ALA A 265 3.83 -12.85 -8.56
CA ALA A 265 3.88 -13.19 -9.98
C ALA A 265 3.62 -11.94 -10.82
N VAL A 266 4.26 -11.88 -11.99
CA VAL A 266 4.11 -10.78 -12.96
C VAL A 266 3.49 -11.30 -14.24
N ASP A 267 2.53 -10.56 -14.78
CA ASP A 267 2.11 -10.68 -16.17
C ASP A 267 1.88 -9.26 -16.71
N PRO A 268 2.78 -8.73 -17.56
CA PRO A 268 2.62 -7.39 -18.14
C PRO A 268 1.32 -7.18 -18.91
N LYS A 269 0.65 -8.26 -19.36
CA LYS A 269 -0.63 -8.24 -20.07
C LYS A 269 -1.82 -8.17 -19.12
N SER A 270 -1.66 -8.56 -17.86
CA SER A 270 -2.69 -8.39 -16.84
C SER A 270 -2.88 -6.93 -16.48
N ASP A 271 -4.05 -6.59 -15.94
CA ASP A 271 -4.41 -5.26 -15.50
C ASP A 271 -3.49 -4.78 -14.39
N ALA A 272 -3.16 -5.60 -13.37
CA ALA A 272 -2.28 -5.14 -12.30
C ALA A 272 -0.77 -5.26 -12.61
N GLY A 273 -0.38 -6.05 -13.62
CA GLY A 273 1.02 -6.26 -14.00
C GLY A 273 1.83 -7.15 -13.03
N ILE A 274 1.61 -6.99 -11.73
CA ILE A 274 2.14 -7.82 -10.64
C ILE A 274 1.03 -8.11 -9.63
N TYR A 275 1.12 -9.28 -9.03
CA TYR A 275 0.26 -9.70 -7.93
C TYR A 275 1.14 -10.25 -6.81
N TRP A 276 0.63 -10.18 -5.59
CA TRP A 276 1.24 -10.72 -4.38
C TRP A 276 0.19 -11.48 -3.58
N THR A 277 0.60 -12.57 -2.97
CA THR A 277 -0.20 -13.30 -1.98
C THR A 277 0.68 -13.60 -0.77
N ALA A 278 0.16 -13.34 0.42
CA ALA A 278 0.72 -13.82 1.68
C ALA A 278 -0.35 -14.63 2.42
N MET A 279 -0.07 -15.91 2.63
CA MET A 279 -0.91 -16.84 3.37
C MET A 279 -0.39 -16.96 4.81
N PHE A 280 -1.30 -16.88 5.78
CA PHE A 280 -1.02 -16.94 7.21
C PHE A 280 -1.64 -18.20 7.79
N GLY A 281 -0.91 -18.88 8.68
CA GLY A 281 -1.36 -20.11 9.30
C GLY A 281 -0.96 -20.21 10.77
N THR A 282 -1.63 -21.09 11.49
CA THR A 282 -1.48 -21.21 12.96
C THR A 282 -0.84 -22.49 13.45
N LYS A 283 -0.53 -23.44 12.55
CA LYS A 283 -0.40 -24.89 12.84
C LYS A 283 -0.07 -25.24 14.30
#